data_AF-A0AAU4TXU5-F1
#
_entry.id   AF-A0AAU4TXU5-F1
#
_cell.length_a   1.000
_cell.length_b   1.000
_cell.length_c   1.000
_cell.angle_alpha   90.00
_cell.angle_beta   90.00
_cell.angle_gamma   90.00
#
_symmetry.space_group_name_H-M   'P 1'
#
loop_
_entity.id
_entity.type
_entity.pdbx_description
1 polymer ?
#
loop_
_entity_poly.entity_id
_entity_poly.type
_entity_poly.pdbx_seq_one_letter_code
_entity_poly.pdbx_strand_id
1 'polypeptide(L)'
;MDRAFGAPTLGEIDKRLRHLDTPWAATALAALESASQQSLEITHALLARGRQRTLCQCLDAELSLACTTIRTPHFLEGVRATSGFRFRVL
;
A
#
# COMPACT_ATOMS: atom_id res chain seq x y z
N MET A 1 16.66 -0.38 -6.57
CA MET A 1 15.54 -0.61 -5.64
C MET A 1 15.87 -0.15 -4.22
N ASP A 2 16.87 -0.73 -3.54
CA ASP A 2 17.15 -0.40 -2.12
C ASP A 2 17.49 1.08 -1.86
N ARG A 3 18.18 1.72 -2.81
CA ARG A 3 18.50 3.16 -2.72
C ARG A 3 17.26 4.04 -2.56
N ALA A 4 16.13 3.66 -3.17
CA ALA A 4 14.86 4.39 -3.08
C ALA A 4 13.98 3.83 -1.95
N PHE A 5 13.67 2.53 -2.01
CA PHE A 5 12.68 1.88 -1.14
C PHE A 5 13.21 1.41 0.22
N GLY A 6 14.52 1.51 0.47
CA GLY A 6 15.12 1.24 1.78
C GLY A 6 14.92 2.37 2.81
N ALA A 7 14.19 3.42 2.45
CA ALA A 7 13.86 4.52 3.36
C ALA A 7 12.83 4.10 4.43
N PRO A 8 12.85 4.74 5.63
CA PRO A 8 11.97 4.37 6.74
C PRO A 8 10.56 4.94 6.62
N THR A 9 10.28 5.83 5.67
CA THR A 9 8.97 6.48 5.49
C THR A 9 8.63 6.64 4.01
N LEU A 10 7.34 6.67 3.68
CA LEU A 10 6.85 6.92 2.32
C LEU A 10 7.32 8.27 1.78
N GLY A 11 7.36 9.32 2.61
CA GLY A 11 7.83 10.65 2.20
C GLY A 11 9.31 10.66 1.82
N GLU A 12 10.14 9.88 2.51
CA GLU A 12 11.56 9.75 2.17
C GLU A 12 11.76 8.85 0.92
N ILE A 13 10.87 7.87 0.68
CA ILE A 13 10.84 7.11 -0.58
C ILE A 13 10.51 8.05 -1.75
N ASP A 14 9.46 8.87 -1.63
CA ASP A 14 9.08 9.87 -2.65
C ASP A 14 10.25 10.82 -2.97
N LYS A 15 10.85 11.41 -1.93
CA LYS A 15 12.01 12.30 -2.09
C LYS A 15 13.17 11.63 -2.83
N ARG A 16 13.50 10.39 -2.45
CA ARG A 16 14.60 9.64 -3.10
C ARG A 16 14.29 9.29 -4.54
N LEU A 17 13.04 8.93 -4.86
CA LEU A 17 12.63 8.68 -6.24
C LEU A 17 12.72 9.96 -7.08
N ARG A 18 12.22 11.10 -6.57
CA ARG A 18 12.34 12.40 -7.26
C ARG A 18 13.80 12.82 -7.49
N HIS A 19 14.69 12.48 -6.57
CA HIS A 19 16.12 12.80 -6.71
C HIS A 19 16.86 11.90 -7.72
N LEU A 20 16.36 10.70 -8.03
CA LEU A 20 17.02 9.81 -8.99
C LEU A 20 16.87 10.29 -10.43
N ASP A 21 15.83 11.06 -10.74
CA ASP A 21 15.57 11.65 -12.07
C ASP A 21 15.78 10.68 -13.24
N THR A 22 15.25 9.46 -13.11
CA THR A 22 15.31 8.43 -14.15
C THR A 22 13.91 8.08 -14.64
N PRO A 23 13.75 7.58 -15.89
CA PRO A 23 12.46 7.11 -16.39
C PRO A 23 11.80 6.06 -15.47
N TRP A 24 12.60 5.16 -14.90
CA TRP A 24 12.13 4.18 -13.92
C TRP A 24 11.56 4.85 -12.66
N ALA A 25 12.23 5.87 -12.13
CA ALA A 25 11.77 6.58 -10.93
C ALA A 25 10.47 7.34 -11.21
N ALA A 26 10.34 7.95 -12.39
CA ALA A 26 9.10 8.59 -12.83
C ALA A 26 7.93 7.58 -12.94
N THR A 27 8.17 6.40 -13.51
CA THR A 27 7.16 5.32 -13.55
C THR A 27 6.77 4.85 -12.15
N ALA A 28 7.75 4.70 -11.25
CA ALA A 28 7.48 4.29 -9.87
C ALA A 28 6.66 5.35 -9.11
N LEU A 29 6.97 6.64 -9.26
CA LEU A 29 6.21 7.74 -8.67
C LEU A 29 4.76 7.74 -9.18
N ALA A 30 4.55 7.63 -10.50
CA ALA A 30 3.22 7.58 -11.07
C ALA A 30 2.41 6.37 -10.54
N ALA A 31 3.04 5.22 -10.36
CA ALA A 31 2.40 4.05 -9.78
C ALA A 31 1.99 4.29 -8.31
N LEU A 32 2.85 4.90 -7.51
CA LEU A 32 2.54 5.26 -6.11
C LEU A 32 1.42 6.30 -6.04
N GLU A 33 1.44 7.33 -6.88
CA GLU A 33 0.41 8.38 -6.94
C GLU A 33 -0.96 7.83 -7.38
N SER A 34 -0.99 6.74 -8.15
CA SER A 34 -2.23 6.07 -8.54
C SER A 34 -2.85 5.18 -7.45
N ALA A 35 -2.10 4.86 -6.40
CA ALA A 35 -2.54 3.99 -5.32
C ALA A 35 -3.22 4.76 -4.18
N SER A 36 -4.03 4.07 -3.37
CA SER A 36 -4.60 4.64 -2.15
C SER A 36 -3.50 4.92 -1.13
N GLN A 37 -3.45 6.16 -0.61
CA GLN A 37 -2.52 6.57 0.44
C GLN A 37 -2.58 5.64 1.66
N GLN A 38 -3.79 5.28 2.10
CA GLN A 38 -3.99 4.35 3.21
C GLN A 38 -3.38 2.96 2.91
N SER A 39 -3.53 2.48 1.67
CA SER A 39 -3.00 1.18 1.26
C SER A 39 -1.47 1.19 1.23
N LEU A 40 -0.85 2.28 0.78
CA LEU A 40 0.60 2.46 0.82
C LEU A 40 1.13 2.46 2.26
N GLU A 41 0.50 3.21 3.16
CA GLU A 41 0.90 3.30 4.57
C GLU A 41 0.84 1.94 5.28
N ILE A 42 -0.29 1.24 5.10
CA ILE A 42 -0.51 -0.09 5.62
C ILE A 42 0.55 -1.06 5.11
N THR A 43 0.75 -1.10 3.78
CA THR A 43 1.67 -2.05 3.14
C THR A 43 3.10 -1.79 3.59
N HIS A 44 3.51 -0.53 3.63
CA HIS A 44 4.83 -0.14 4.11
C HIS A 44 5.06 -0.56 5.57
N ALA A 45 4.06 -0.37 6.45
CA ALA A 45 4.15 -0.79 7.84
C ALA A 45 4.23 -2.32 8.00
N LEU A 46 3.47 -3.09 7.20
CA LEU A 46 3.53 -4.56 7.20
C LEU A 46 4.91 -5.06 6.77
N LEU A 47 5.45 -4.54 5.67
CA LEU A 47 6.78 -4.90 5.17
C LEU A 47 7.88 -4.57 6.20
N ALA A 48 7.80 -3.39 6.84
CA ALA A 48 8.75 -2.99 7.86
C ALA A 48 8.74 -3.93 9.09
N ARG A 49 7.54 -4.33 9.54
CA ARG A 49 7.36 -5.26 10.67
C ARG A 49 7.70 -6.70 10.32
N GLY A 50 7.44 -7.12 9.08
CA GLY A 50 7.70 -8.48 8.58
C GLY A 50 9.16 -8.87 8.65
N ARG A 51 10.10 -7.92 8.56
CA ARG A 51 11.56 -8.18 8.67
C ARG A 51 11.99 -8.84 9.97
N GLN A 52 11.17 -8.74 11.03
CA GLN A 52 11.47 -9.28 12.36
C GLN A 52 10.50 -10.40 12.77
N ARG A 53 9.72 -10.95 11.82
CA ARG A 53 8.65 -11.91 12.07
C ARG A 53 8.84 -13.19 11.26
N THR A 54 8.29 -14.28 11.78
CA THR A 54 8.12 -15.51 11.02
C THR A 54 6.98 -15.35 10.00
N LEU A 55 6.94 -16.23 8.99
CA LEU A 55 5.86 -16.25 8.00
C LEU A 55 4.47 -16.36 8.65
N CYS A 56 4.29 -17.25 9.63
CA CYS A 56 3.01 -17.39 10.35
C CYS A 56 2.59 -16.07 11.01
N GLN A 57 3.50 -15.39 11.70
CA GLN A 57 3.21 -14.11 12.34
C GLN A 57 2.88 -12.98 11.34
N CYS A 58 3.44 -13.04 10.13
CA CYS A 58 3.06 -12.14 9.04
C CYS A 58 1.64 -12.43 8.56
N LEU A 59 1.33 -13.70 8.26
CA LEU A 59 0.02 -14.12 7.77
C LEU A 59 -1.10 -13.84 8.79
N ASP A 60 -0.85 -14.06 10.08
CA ASP A 60 -1.82 -13.73 11.15
C ASP A 60 -2.13 -12.23 11.20
N ALA A 61 -1.10 -11.39 11.08
CA ALA A 61 -1.25 -9.94 11.06
C ALA A 61 -1.97 -9.44 9.81
N GLU A 62 -1.64 -10.00 8.64
CA GLU A 62 -2.29 -9.69 7.36
C GLU A 62 -3.77 -10.12 7.36
N LEU A 63 -4.08 -11.32 7.87
CA LEU A 63 -5.45 -11.82 7.97
C LEU A 63 -6.29 -10.96 8.91
N SER A 64 -5.77 -10.62 10.09
CA SER A 64 -6.45 -9.76 11.06
C SER A 64 -6.77 -8.40 10.44
N LEU A 65 -5.77 -7.79 9.77
CA LEU A 65 -5.94 -6.52 9.10
C LEU A 65 -6.97 -6.63 7.96
N ALA A 66 -6.88 -7.62 7.09
CA ALA A 66 -7.82 -7.82 5.98
C ALA A 66 -9.26 -7.90 6.50
N CYS A 67 -9.51 -8.70 7.54
CA CYS A 67 -10.83 -8.83 8.18
C CYS A 67 -11.39 -7.50 8.70
N THR A 68 -10.53 -6.58 9.16
CA THR A 68 -10.95 -5.24 9.59
C THR A 68 -11.15 -4.29 8.41
N THR A 69 -10.21 -4.26 7.46
CA THR A 69 -10.22 -3.35 6.30
C THR A 69 -11.42 -3.59 5.40
N ILE A 70 -11.80 -4.85 5.13
CA ILE A 70 -12.94 -5.18 4.25
C ILE A 70 -14.29 -4.67 4.79
N ARG A 71 -14.36 -4.36 6.09
CA ARG A 71 -15.56 -3.83 6.75
C ARG A 71 -15.62 -2.30 6.72
N THR A 72 -14.57 -1.64 6.24
CA THR A 72 -14.52 -0.17 6.18
C THR A 72 -15.30 0.35 4.96
N PRO A 73 -16.04 1.47 5.08
CA PRO A 73 -16.74 2.08 3.94
C PRO A 73 -15.81 2.43 2.78
N HIS A 74 -14.59 2.89 3.09
CA HIS A 74 -13.60 3.27 2.09
C HIS A 74 -13.17 2.11 1.20
N PHE A 75 -12.93 0.93 1.80
CA PHE A 75 -12.61 -0.28 1.03
C PHE A 75 -13.76 -0.68 0.11
N LEU A 76 -14.99 -0.70 0.64
CA LEU A 76 -16.18 -1.07 -0.13
C LEU A 76 -16.41 -0.11 -1.30
N GLU A 77 -16.19 1.19 -1.10
CA GLU A 77 -16.31 2.19 -2.16
C GLU A 77 -15.21 2.05 -3.22
N GLY A 78 -13.97 1.77 -2.81
CA GLY A 78 -12.87 1.48 -3.75
C GLY A 78 -13.16 0.26 -4.64
N VAL A 79 -13.73 -0.80 -4.06
CA VAL A 79 -14.17 -1.98 -4.82
C VAL A 79 -15.28 -1.62 -5.80
N ARG A 80 -16.29 -0.85 -5.38
CA ARG A 80 -17.38 -0.40 -6.26
C ARG A 80 -16.87 0.43 -7.44
N ALA A 81 -16.00 1.40 -7.18
CA ALA A 81 -15.43 2.28 -8.19
C ALA A 81 -14.63 1.50 -9.25
N THR A 82 -13.88 0.47 -8.84
CA THR A 82 -13.04 -0.34 -9.74
C THR A 82 -13.86 -1.40 -10.49
N SER A 83 -14.87 -1.99 -9.84
CA SER A 83 -15.60 -3.14 -10.39
C SER A 83 -16.82 -2.74 -11.24
N GLY A 84 -17.22 -1.46 -11.21
CA GLY A 84 -18.47 -1.00 -11.84
C GLY A 84 -19.75 -1.57 -11.19
N PHE A 85 -19.64 -2.23 -10.04
CA PHE A 85 -20.72 -2.97 -9.39
C PHE A 85 -21.60 -2.04 -8.53
N ARG A 86 -22.88 -1.88 -8.89
CA ARG A 86 -23.89 -1.22 -8.04
C ARG A 86 -24.46 -2.23 -7.04
N PHE A 87 -24.02 -2.19 -5.78
CA PHE A 87 -24.76 -2.86 -4.70
C PHE A 87 -26.07 -2.11 -4.44
N ARG A 88 -27.22 -2.72 -4.78
CA ARG A 88 -28.52 -2.30 -4.22
C ARG A 88 -28.53 -2.77 -2.76
N VAL A 89 -28.57 -1.81 -1.84
CA VAL A 89 -28.89 -2.09 -0.43
C VAL A 89 -30.35 -2.56 -0.42
N LEU A 90 -30.57 -3.78 0.09
CA LEU A 90 -31.89 -4.29 0.47
C LEU A 90 -32.33 -3.63 1.78
#